data_AF-A0A971RLA3-F1
#
_entry.id   AF-A0A971RLA3-F1
#
_cell.length_a   1.000
_cell.length_b   1.000
_cell.length_c   1.000
_cell.angle_alpha   90.00
_cell.angle_beta   90.00
_cell.angle_gamma   90.00
#
_symmetry.space_group_name_H-M   'P 1'
#
loop_
_entity.id
_entity.type
_entity.pdbx_description
1 polymer ?
#
loop_
_entity_poly.entity_id
_entity_poly.type
_entity_poly.pdbx_seq_one_letter_code
_entity_poly.pdbx_strand_id
1 'polypeptide(L)'
;MHESEERKRDWKVVRRRDQKAILTPFGQLTYERSYHQHKESKQYAYLVDAQIGITPHARVGPNLKAALLEASSKMSYEEATVQESSYNPELKVSRQTVALTVKNFTPVKSLP
;
A
#
# COMPACT_ATOMS: atom_id res chain seq x y z
N MET A 1 -13.19 -10.71 -4.59
CA MET A 1 -12.03 -11.56 -5.00
C MET A 1 -12.29 -13.07 -4.85
N HIS A 2 -12.82 -13.57 -3.73
CA HIS A 2 -13.01 -15.03 -3.52
C HIS A 2 -14.02 -15.72 -4.45
N GLU A 3 -14.99 -14.99 -4.98
CA GLU A 3 -16.02 -15.56 -5.86
C GLU A 3 -15.77 -15.28 -7.34
N SER A 4 -14.75 -14.49 -7.68
CA SER A 4 -14.44 -14.14 -9.08
C SER A 4 -14.11 -15.39 -9.91
N GLU A 5 -14.97 -15.66 -10.91
CA GLU A 5 -14.78 -16.75 -11.87
C GLU A 5 -13.53 -16.54 -12.72
N GLU A 6 -13.28 -15.31 -13.16
CA GLU A 6 -12.06 -14.94 -13.89
C GLU A 6 -10.80 -15.34 -13.12
N ARG A 7 -10.69 -14.95 -11.87
CA ARG A 7 -9.54 -15.33 -11.05
C ARG A 7 -9.43 -16.84 -10.88
N LYS A 8 -10.54 -17.56 -10.71
CA LYS A 8 -10.53 -19.03 -10.55
C LYS A 8 -10.05 -19.76 -11.81
N ARG A 9 -10.18 -19.16 -13.01
CA ARG A 9 -9.63 -19.73 -14.25
C ARG A 9 -8.11 -19.89 -14.16
N ASP A 10 -7.42 -18.85 -13.67
CA ASP A 10 -5.96 -18.79 -13.78
C ASP A 10 -5.24 -19.02 -12.44
N TRP A 11 -5.93 -18.87 -11.30
CA TRP A 11 -5.30 -18.87 -9.98
C TRP A 11 -5.90 -19.90 -9.02
N LYS A 12 -5.02 -20.73 -8.44
CA LYS A 12 -5.32 -21.63 -7.34
C LYS A 12 -5.06 -20.93 -6.01
N VAL A 13 -5.94 -21.12 -5.02
CA VAL A 13 -5.70 -20.64 -3.65
C VAL A 13 -4.76 -21.62 -2.95
N VAL A 14 -3.66 -21.11 -2.39
CA VAL A 14 -2.64 -21.88 -1.66
C VAL A 14 -2.78 -21.68 -0.15
N ARG A 15 -3.05 -20.44 0.27
CA ARG A 15 -3.28 -20.08 1.68
C ARG A 15 -4.38 -19.05 1.79
N ARG A 16 -5.12 -19.07 2.89
CA ARG A 16 -6.26 -18.19 3.16
C ARG A 16 -6.08 -17.47 4.48
N ARG A 17 -6.76 -16.33 4.62
CA ARG A 17 -6.85 -15.53 5.86
C ARG A 17 -5.49 -15.08 6.39
N ASP A 18 -4.53 -14.86 5.49
CA ASP A 18 -3.29 -14.20 5.89
C ASP A 18 -3.63 -12.76 6.27
N GLN A 19 -3.10 -12.30 7.40
CA GLN A 19 -3.33 -10.94 7.86
C GLN A 19 -2.30 -9.97 7.24
N LYS A 20 -2.75 -8.77 6.91
CA LYS A 20 -1.91 -7.65 6.50
C LYS A 20 -2.39 -6.39 7.17
N ALA A 21 -1.45 -5.65 7.73
CA ALA A 21 -1.67 -4.30 8.25
C ALA A 21 -0.86 -3.28 7.43
N ILE A 22 -1.48 -2.15 7.13
CA ILE A 22 -0.84 -0.97 6.56
C ILE A 22 -1.31 0.28 7.30
N LEU A 23 -0.45 1.28 7.41
CA LEU A 23 -0.82 2.61 7.86
C LEU A 23 -1.46 3.38 6.71
N THR A 24 -2.61 3.97 6.98
CA THR A 24 -3.35 4.89 6.11
C THR A 24 -3.52 6.22 6.84
N PRO A 25 -3.94 7.32 6.19
CA PRO A 25 -4.24 8.57 6.89
C PRO A 25 -5.29 8.41 8.00
N PHE A 26 -6.16 7.40 7.89
CA PHE A 26 -7.22 7.09 8.85
C PHE A 26 -6.77 6.12 9.95
N GLY A 27 -5.50 5.70 9.94
CA GLY A 27 -4.93 4.75 10.90
C GLY A 27 -4.57 3.41 10.30
N GLN A 28 -4.33 2.43 11.18
CA GLN A 28 -3.94 1.10 10.76
C GLN A 28 -5.13 0.35 10.16
N LEU A 29 -5.06 0.08 8.86
CA LEU A 29 -5.99 -0.81 8.16
C LEU A 29 -5.44 -2.24 8.20
N THR A 30 -6.19 -3.14 8.83
CA THR A 30 -5.91 -4.58 8.85
C THR A 30 -6.92 -5.31 7.95
N TYR A 31 -6.43 -6.20 7.09
CA TYR A 31 -7.29 -6.98 6.20
C TYR A 31 -6.77 -8.41 5.98
N GLU A 32 -7.70 -9.31 5.67
CA GLU A 32 -7.41 -10.66 5.24
C GLU A 32 -7.10 -10.73 3.75
N ARG A 33 -6.06 -11.48 3.40
CA ARG A 33 -5.66 -11.77 2.02
C ARG A 33 -5.42 -13.25 1.83
N SER A 34 -5.57 -13.70 0.59
CA SER A 34 -5.27 -15.08 0.21
C SER A 34 -4.03 -15.10 -0.67
N TYR A 35 -3.20 -16.10 -0.45
CA TYR A 35 -2.02 -16.35 -1.26
C TYR A 35 -2.41 -17.28 -2.40
N HIS A 36 -2.15 -16.85 -3.62
CA HIS A 36 -2.54 -17.56 -4.83
C HIS A 36 -1.30 -18.03 -5.60
N GLN A 37 -1.46 -19.12 -6.34
CA GLN A 37 -0.51 -19.58 -7.34
C GLN A 37 -1.18 -19.57 -8.72
N HIS A 38 -0.52 -18.98 -9.70
CA HIS A 38 -0.94 -19.02 -11.09
C HIS A 38 -0.75 -20.44 -11.64
N LYS A 39 -1.77 -20.97 -12.33
CA LYS A 39 -1.81 -22.38 -12.74
C LYS A 39 -0.74 -22.71 -13.79
N GLU A 40 -0.47 -21.80 -14.72
CA GLU A 40 0.50 -22.00 -15.80
C GLU A 40 1.91 -21.57 -15.38
N SER A 41 2.15 -20.28 -15.21
CA SER A 41 3.47 -19.71 -14.83
C SER A 41 4.02 -20.17 -13.47
N LYS A 42 3.19 -20.79 -12.62
CA LYS A 42 3.52 -21.19 -11.24
C LYS A 42 3.95 -20.05 -10.32
N GLN A 43 3.79 -18.80 -10.75
CA GLN A 43 4.06 -17.61 -9.94
C GLN A 43 3.06 -17.48 -8.80
N TYR A 44 3.47 -16.77 -7.75
CA TYR A 44 2.64 -16.58 -6.58
C TYR A 44 2.37 -15.10 -6.30
N ALA A 45 1.16 -14.79 -5.86
CA ALA A 45 0.76 -13.42 -5.56
C ALA A 45 -0.36 -13.34 -4.52
N TYR A 46 -0.39 -12.23 -3.81
CA TYR A 46 -1.58 -11.74 -3.13
C TYR A 46 -2.34 -10.83 -4.09
N LEU A 47 -3.41 -11.35 -4.70
CA LEU A 47 -4.11 -10.62 -5.77
C LEU A 47 -4.80 -9.35 -5.28
N VAL A 48 -5.30 -9.35 -4.04
CA VAL A 48 -5.85 -8.15 -3.39
C VAL A 48 -4.78 -7.07 -3.30
N ASP A 49 -3.58 -7.42 -2.81
CA ASP A 49 -2.47 -6.48 -2.68
C ASP A 49 -2.08 -5.87 -4.04
N ALA A 50 -1.99 -6.71 -5.08
CA ALA A 50 -1.68 -6.25 -6.44
C ALA A 50 -2.75 -5.27 -6.96
N GLN A 51 -4.04 -5.55 -6.73
CA GLN A 51 -5.13 -4.68 -7.17
C GLN A 51 -5.08 -3.29 -6.51
N ILE A 52 -4.68 -3.23 -5.24
CA ILE A 52 -4.62 -1.98 -4.46
C ILE A 52 -3.20 -1.38 -4.39
N GLY A 53 -2.27 -1.86 -5.23
CA GLY A 53 -0.92 -1.32 -5.34
C GLY A 53 -0.04 -1.52 -4.10
N ILE A 54 -0.33 -2.53 -3.28
CA ILE A 54 0.46 -2.85 -2.08
C ILE A 54 1.57 -3.83 -2.46
N THR A 55 2.81 -3.41 -2.23
CA THR A 55 3.98 -4.26 -2.47
C THR A 55 4.25 -5.19 -1.28
N PRO A 56 4.99 -6.30 -1.50
CA PRO A 56 5.51 -7.10 -0.40
C PRO A 56 6.22 -6.22 0.64
N HIS A 57 6.01 -6.51 1.91
CA HIS A 57 6.55 -5.76 3.06
C HIS A 57 6.09 -4.30 3.22
N ALA A 58 5.26 -3.75 2.34
CA ALA A 58 4.75 -2.38 2.50
C ALA A 58 4.03 -2.20 3.84
N ARG A 59 4.47 -1.25 4.66
CA ARG A 59 3.82 -0.89 5.94
C ARG A 59 3.03 0.40 5.86
N VAL A 60 3.28 1.22 4.84
CA VAL A 60 2.65 2.51 4.60
C VAL A 60 1.85 2.40 3.30
N GLY A 61 0.56 2.63 3.39
CA GLY A 61 -0.37 2.56 2.28
C GLY A 61 -0.12 3.67 1.24
N PRO A 62 -0.53 3.46 -0.02
CA PRO A 62 -0.31 4.41 -1.11
C PRO A 62 -0.94 5.78 -0.81
N ASN A 63 -2.12 5.80 -0.19
CA ASN A 63 -2.82 7.06 0.13
C ASN A 63 -2.05 7.89 1.17
N LEU A 64 -1.44 7.25 2.17
CA LEU A 64 -0.62 7.95 3.16
C LEU A 64 0.68 8.46 2.53
N LYS A 65 1.29 7.69 1.63
CA LYS A 65 2.43 8.16 0.85
C LYS A 65 2.08 9.39 0.01
N ALA A 66 0.92 9.38 -0.64
CA ALA A 66 0.44 10.52 -1.43
C ALA A 66 0.23 11.77 -0.56
N ALA A 67 -0.41 11.62 0.60
CA ALA A 67 -0.63 12.74 1.52
C ALA A 67 0.69 13.31 2.09
N LEU A 68 1.63 12.44 2.49
CA LEU A 68 2.96 12.88 2.95
C LEU A 68 3.76 13.58 1.84
N LEU A 69 3.65 13.09 0.60
CA LEU A 69 4.28 13.72 -0.55
C LEU A 69 3.69 15.11 -0.81
N GLU A 70 2.36 15.23 -0.80
CA GLU A 70 1.68 16.52 -0.97
C GLU A 70 2.08 17.50 0.14
N ALA A 71 2.02 17.08 1.41
CA ALA A 71 2.42 17.90 2.54
C ALA A 71 3.89 18.35 2.40
N SER A 72 4.80 17.43 2.06
CA SER A 72 6.22 17.74 1.91
C SER A 72 6.56 18.71 0.77
N SER A 73 5.63 18.95 -0.15
CA SER A 73 5.78 20.00 -1.17
C SER A 73 5.58 21.42 -0.61
N LYS A 74 4.92 21.54 0.55
CA LYS A 74 4.52 22.80 1.19
C LYS A 74 5.29 23.07 2.50
N MET A 75 5.85 22.04 3.14
CA MET A 75 6.51 22.13 4.45
C MET A 75 7.65 21.14 4.60
N SER A 76 8.39 21.21 5.71
CA SER A 76 9.46 20.27 6.00
C SER A 76 8.95 18.84 6.18
N TYR A 77 9.84 17.85 6.04
CA TYR A 77 9.48 16.45 6.26
C TYR A 77 9.01 16.15 7.68
N GLU A 78 9.49 16.91 8.68
CA GLU A 78 9.02 16.77 10.05
C GLU A 78 7.60 17.30 10.18
N GLU A 79 7.34 18.52 9.70
CA GLU A 79 6.00 19.12 9.73
C GLU A 79 4.98 18.29 8.95
N ALA A 80 5.38 17.69 7.82
CA ALA A 80 4.52 16.79 7.04
C ALA A 80 4.08 15.58 7.88
N THR A 81 4.97 15.01 8.70
CA THR A 81 4.58 13.90 9.60
C THR A 81 3.61 14.36 10.69
N VAL A 82 3.81 15.57 11.23
CA VAL A 82 2.95 16.15 12.27
C VAL A 82 1.56 16.46 11.70
N GLN A 83 1.49 17.04 10.49
CA GLN A 83 0.22 17.34 9.82
C GLN A 83 -0.58 16.06 9.58
N GLU A 84 0.02 15.03 8.96
CA GLU A 84 -0.70 13.80 8.63
C GLU A 84 -1.08 12.97 9.87
N SER A 85 -0.39 13.16 10.99
CA SER A 85 -0.75 12.53 12.28
C SER A 85 -1.69 13.37 13.14
N SER A 86 -2.05 14.59 12.72
CA SER A 86 -2.86 15.52 13.53
C SER A 86 -4.23 14.94 13.92
N TYR A 87 -4.82 14.12 13.06
CA TYR A 87 -6.10 13.45 13.32
C TYR A 87 -5.95 11.98 13.74
N ASN A 88 -4.71 11.50 13.86
CA ASN A 88 -4.42 10.12 14.22
C ASN A 88 -3.13 10.02 15.05
N PRO A 89 -3.23 10.03 16.39
CA PRO A 89 -2.09 9.91 17.28
C PRO A 89 -1.31 8.59 17.15
N GLU A 90 -1.93 7.56 16.59
CA GLU A 90 -1.29 6.25 16.36
C GLU A 90 -0.47 6.23 15.06
N LEU A 91 -0.66 7.23 14.19
CA LEU A 91 0.07 7.38 12.94
C LEU A 91 1.50 7.84 13.21
N LYS A 92 2.37 6.88 13.47
CA LYS A 92 3.80 7.11 13.70
C LYS A 92 4.58 6.90 12.41
N VAL A 93 4.80 7.99 11.68
CA VAL A 93 5.63 8.01 10.48
C VAL A 93 6.85 8.89 10.71
N SER A 94 8.04 8.40 10.36
CA SER A 94 9.27 9.17 10.50
C SER A 94 9.48 10.11 9.31
N ARG A 95 10.19 11.23 9.53
CA ARG A 95 10.68 12.10 8.43
C ARG A 95 11.49 11.36 7.36
N GLN A 96 12.16 10.27 7.73
CA GLN A 96 12.87 9.39 6.78
C GLN A 96 11.91 8.67 5.84
N THR A 97 10.72 8.29 6.32
CA THR A 97 9.67 7.70 5.49
C THR A 97 9.16 8.69 4.46
N VAL A 98 9.03 9.97 4.83
CA VAL A 98 8.70 11.06 3.89
C VAL A 98 9.80 11.19 2.84
N ALA A 99 11.06 11.28 3.26
CA ALA A 99 12.20 11.37 2.35
C ALA A 99 12.26 10.18 1.36
N LEU A 100 12.02 8.95 1.83
CA LEU A 100 11.95 7.77 0.99
C LEU A 100 10.76 7.80 0.03
N THR A 101 9.63 8.36 0.46
CA THR A 101 8.45 8.51 -0.39
C THR A 101 8.72 9.48 -1.53
N VAL A 102 9.31 10.65 -1.22
CA VAL A 102 9.75 11.64 -2.22
C VAL A 102 10.78 11.01 -3.17
N LYS A 103 11.80 10.34 -2.63
CA LYS A 103 12.87 9.70 -3.43
C LYS A 103 12.34 8.65 -4.41
N ASN A 104 11.34 7.86 -3.99
CA ASN A 104 10.79 6.78 -4.79
C ASN A 104 9.61 7.22 -5.68
N PHE A 105 9.16 8.47 -5.55
CA PHE A 105 8.08 8.99 -6.37
C PHE A 105 8.55 9.16 -7.81
N THR A 106 7.86 8.50 -8.73
CA THR A 106 8.06 8.67 -10.17
C THR A 106 6.83 9.38 -10.72
N PRO A 107 6.94 10.64 -11.20
CA PRO A 107 5.80 11.34 -11.78
C PRO A 107 5.32 10.58 -13.02
N VAL A 108 4.02 10.34 -13.10
CA VAL A 108 3.41 9.88 -14.35
C VAL A 108 3.61 11.03 -15.35
N LYS A 109 4.36 10.78 -16.44
CA LYS A 109 4.41 11.74 -17.55
C LYS A 109 2.97 11.98 -17.99
N SER A 110 2.51 13.22 -17.95
CA SER A 110 1.21 13.59 -18.49
C SER A 110 1.12 13.03 -19.91
N LEU A 111 0.06 12.26 -20.21
CA LEU A 111 -0.25 11.96 -21.61
C LEU A 111 -0.41 13.31 -22.33
N PRO A 112 0.15 13.46 -23.54
CA PRO A 112 -0.03 14.66 -24.36
C PRO A 112 -1.50 14.90 -24.69
#